data_AF-A0A6V8ERD8-F1
#
_entry.id   AF-A0A6V8ERD8-F1
#
_cell.length_a   1.000
_cell.length_b   1.000
_cell.length_c   1.000
_cell.angle_alpha   90.00
_cell.angle_beta   90.00
_cell.angle_gamma   90.00
#
_symmetry.space_group_name_H-M   'P 1'
#
loop_
_entity.id
_entity.type
_entity.pdbx_description
1 polymer ?
#
loop_
_entity_poly.entity_id
_entity_poly.type
_entity_poly.pdbx_seq_one_letter_code
_entity_poly.pdbx_strand_id
1 'polypeptide(L)' 'PRKHIVSIVYEVEATGHPVGGDDAQDARFWPISDILESRLVLAGDHGEIVEAWLNQSIQSQ' A
#
# COMPACT_ATOMS: atom_id res chain seq x y z
N PRO A 1 7.06 13.27 -13.96
CA PRO A 1 6.21 13.73 -12.83
C PRO A 1 4.99 14.50 -13.35
N ARG A 2 3.78 14.03 -13.02
CA ARG A 2 2.57 14.86 -13.11
C ARG A 2 2.68 15.99 -12.07
N LYS A 3 1.87 17.05 -12.19
CA LYS A 3 1.96 18.30 -11.40
C LYS A 3 1.69 18.04 -9.89
N HIS A 4 1.15 19.01 -9.17
CA HIS A 4 0.75 18.80 -7.78
C HIS A 4 -0.36 17.74 -7.67
N ILE A 5 -0.12 16.69 -6.87
CA ILE A 5 -1.08 15.60 -6.60
C ILE A 5 -1.31 15.57 -5.09
N VAL A 6 -2.58 15.40 -4.70
CA VAL A 6 -2.99 15.17 -3.32
C VAL A 6 -3.82 13.89 -3.31
N SER A 7 -3.51 12.97 -2.39
CA SER A 7 -4.18 11.68 -2.24
C SER A 7 -4.91 11.62 -0.90
N ILE A 8 -6.11 11.05 -0.88
CA ILE A 8 -6.80 10.63 0.35
C ILE A 8 -6.74 9.11 0.39
N VAL A 9 -6.22 8.55 1.48
CA VAL A 9 -5.95 7.11 1.62
C VAL A 9 -6.95 6.51 2.62
N TYR A 10 -7.35 5.26 2.38
CA TYR A 10 -8.28 4.51 3.20
C TYR A 10 -7.71 3.13 3.55
N GLU A 11 -8.06 2.63 4.72
CA GLU A 11 -7.94 1.23 5.10
C GLU A 11 -9.25 0.51 4.79
N VAL A 12 -9.17 -0.70 4.24
CA VAL A 12 -10.34 -1.54 3.92
C VAL A 12 -10.07 -2.99 4.28
N GLU A 13 -11.12 -3.71 4.66
CA GLU A 13 -11.11 -5.17 4.82
C GLU A 13 -11.97 -5.81 3.73
N ALA A 14 -11.44 -6.84 3.06
CA ALA A 14 -12.15 -7.56 2.01
C ALA A 14 -11.74 -9.03 1.99
N THR A 15 -12.64 -9.88 1.47
CA THR A 15 -12.38 -11.30 1.23
C THR A 15 -12.12 -11.56 -0.26
N GLY A 16 -11.36 -12.62 -0.58
CA GLY A 16 -11.07 -13.04 -1.96
C GLY A 16 -9.58 -12.99 -2.32
N HIS A 17 -9.29 -13.10 -3.63
CA HIS A 17 -7.95 -13.01 -4.18
C HIS A 17 -7.85 -11.84 -5.17
N PRO A 18 -6.75 -11.08 -5.15
CA PRO A 18 -6.55 -9.97 -6.07
C PRO A 18 -6.39 -10.48 -7.51
N VAL A 19 -6.96 -9.74 -8.46
CA VAL A 19 -6.86 -10.01 -9.90
C VAL A 19 -6.58 -8.68 -10.60
N GLY A 20 -5.58 -8.66 -11.48
CA GLY A 20 -5.25 -7.49 -12.30
C GLY A 20 -6.41 -7.09 -13.22
N GLY A 21 -6.51 -5.79 -13.52
CA GLY A 21 -7.58 -5.20 -14.32
C GLY A 21 -7.02 -4.30 -15.42
N ASP A 22 -7.80 -3.30 -15.85
CA ASP A 22 -7.48 -2.40 -16.97
C ASP A 22 -6.13 -1.69 -16.81
N ASP A 23 -5.90 -1.03 -15.67
CA ASP A 23 -4.67 -0.28 -15.38
C ASP A 23 -3.62 -1.07 -14.58
N ALA A 24 -3.91 -2.33 -14.24
CA ALA A 24 -3.07 -3.14 -13.35
C ALA A 24 -2.66 -4.45 -14.03
N GLN A 25 -1.39 -4.52 -14.47
CA GLN A 25 -0.81 -5.72 -15.07
C GLN A 25 -0.76 -6.93 -14.12
N ASP A 26 -0.63 -6.68 -12.81
CA ASP A 26 -0.55 -7.69 -11.76
C ASP A 26 -1.23 -7.18 -10.49
N ALA A 27 -1.79 -8.09 -9.70
CA ALA A 27 -2.34 -7.82 -8.38
C ALA A 27 -2.17 -9.07 -7.51
N ARG A 28 -1.45 -8.92 -6.39
CA ARG A 28 -1.16 -10.01 -5.45
C ARG A 28 -1.09 -9.50 -4.02
N PHE A 29 -1.31 -10.40 -3.07
CA PHE A 29 -1.02 -10.12 -1.67
C PHE A 29 0.48 -10.20 -1.44
N TRP A 30 1.00 -9.22 -0.69
CA TRP A 30 2.38 -9.20 -0.24
C TRP A 30 2.42 -9.27 1.28
N PRO A 31 3.37 -10.02 1.87
CA PRO A 31 3.66 -9.93 3.29
C PRO A 31 3.98 -8.49 3.68
N ILE A 32 3.40 -8.00 4.78
CA ILE A 32 3.72 -6.67 5.33
C ILE A 32 5.22 -6.54 5.61
N SER A 33 5.88 -7.62 6.02
CA SER A 33 7.33 -7.65 6.24
C SER A 33 8.13 -7.31 4.99
N ASP A 34 7.66 -7.62 3.79
CA ASP A 34 8.37 -7.26 2.55
C ASP A 34 8.37 -5.74 2.32
N ILE A 35 7.36 -5.03 2.82
CA ILE A 35 7.30 -3.57 2.81
C ILE A 35 8.24 -3.01 3.89
N LEU A 36 8.12 -3.49 5.13
CA LEU A 36 8.91 -3.02 6.28
C LEU A 36 10.42 -3.27 6.14
N GLU A 37 10.79 -4.35 5.47
CA GLU A 37 12.19 -4.68 5.17
C GLU A 37 12.68 -4.05 3.86
N SER A 38 11.88 -3.16 3.24
CA SER A 38 12.17 -2.50 1.96
C SER A 38 12.54 -3.48 0.83
N ARG A 39 11.98 -4.71 0.86
CA ARG A 39 12.14 -5.71 -0.20
C ARG A 39 11.31 -5.39 -1.44
N LEU A 40 10.35 -4.47 -1.31
CA LEU A 40 9.50 -3.99 -2.40
C LEU A 40 9.81 -2.53 -2.74
N VAL A 41 9.97 -2.26 -4.04
CA VAL A 41 10.00 -0.90 -4.56
C VAL A 41 8.57 -0.47 -4.85
N LEU A 42 8.02 0.36 -3.98
CA LEU A 42 6.68 0.91 -4.13
C LEU A 42 6.71 2.22 -4.93
N ALA A 43 5.65 2.48 -5.70
CA ALA A 43 5.56 3.67 -6.52
C ALA A 43 5.21 4.91 -5.69
N GLY A 44 5.84 6.05 -6.01
CA GLY A 44 5.56 7.32 -5.33
C GLY A 44 5.87 7.25 -3.83
N ASP A 45 4.93 7.71 -3.02
CA ASP A 45 4.97 7.78 -1.55
C ASP A 45 4.21 6.63 -0.88
N HIS A 46 3.85 5.57 -1.62
CA HIS A 46 3.03 4.47 -1.08
C HIS A 46 3.69 3.72 0.08
N GLY A 47 5.02 3.61 0.11
CA GLY A 47 5.74 3.00 1.24
C GLY A 47 5.58 3.80 2.53
N GLU A 48 5.78 5.12 2.45
CA GLU A 48 5.62 6.04 3.59
C GLU A 48 4.18 6.01 4.11
N ILE A 49 3.19 5.93 3.22
CA ILE A 49 1.77 5.81 3.58
C ILE A 49 1.51 4.54 4.40
N VAL A 50 2.03 3.39 3.96
CA VAL A 50 1.83 2.10 4.66
C VAL A 50 2.58 2.09 6.00
N GLU A 51 3.81 2.59 6.05
CA GLU A 51 4.57 2.70 7.31
C GLU A 51 3.88 3.62 8.33
N ALA A 52 3.38 4.78 7.88
CA ALA A 52 2.65 5.71 8.73
C ALA A 52 1.36 5.09 9.28
N TRP A 53 0.64 4.32 8.46
CA TRP A 53 -0.55 3.59 8.90
C TRP A 53 -0.20 2.49 9.90
N LEU A 54 0.80 1.63 9.63
CA LEU A 54 1.22 0.56 10.53
C LEU A 54 1.64 1.08 11.91
N ASN A 55 2.41 2.17 11.93
CA ASN A 55 2.84 2.80 13.18
C ASN A 55 1.66 3.33 13.99
N GLN A 56 0.62 3.89 13.34
CA GLN A 56 -0.60 4.33 14.03
C GLN A 56 -1.42 3.15 14.54
N SER A 57 -1.59 2.10 13.74
CA SER A 57 -2.36 0.91 14.11
C SER A 57 -1.74 0.15 15.29
N ILE A 58 -0.41 0.14 15.42
CA ILE A 58 0.28 -0.42 16.58
C ILE A 58 0.03 0.42 17.83
N GLN A 59 -0.07 1.75 17.70
CA GLN A 59 -0.29 2.66 18.82
C GLN A 59 -1.75 2.70 19.31
N SER A 60 -2.69 2.30 18.46
CA SER A 60 -4.13 2.29 18.77
C SER A 60 -4.63 0.96 19.34
N GLN A 61 -3.76 -0.04 19.47
CA GLN A 61 -4.00 -1.33 20.14
C GLN A 61 -3.47 -1.31 21.57
#